data_AF-A0A7C1N6M9-F1
#
_entry.id   AF-A0A7C1N6M9-F1
#
_cell.length_a   1.000
_cell.length_b   1.000
_cell.length_c   1.000
_cell.angle_alpha   90.00
_cell.angle_beta   90.00
_cell.angle_gamma   90.00
#
_symmetry.space_group_name_H-M   'P 1'
#
loop_
_entity.id
_entity.type
_entity.pdbx_description
1 polymer ?
#
loop_
_entity_poly.entity_id
_entity_poly.type
_entity_poly.pdbx_seq_one_letter_code
_entity_poly.pdbx_strand_id
1 'polypeptide(L)'
;MDIVVTIKVRLGPLKRYEVFPIYGDYPVYFNTCYSIELSNYCDVPEWGGQEVEIQLEEDAAFTKEGCHFIDGRQTKLYLIK
;
A
#
# COMPACT_ATOMS: atom_id res chain seq x y z
N MET A 1 10.68 3.41 -12.26
CA MET A 1 10.40 2.92 -10.90
C MET A 1 9.28 1.92 -11.08
N ASP A 2 9.63 0.64 -11.20
CA ASP A 2 8.68 -0.43 -11.49
C ASP A 2 7.86 -0.68 -10.23
N ILE A 3 6.66 -0.10 -10.18
CA ILE A 3 5.71 -0.41 -9.12
C ILE A 3 5.10 -1.76 -9.47
N VAL A 4 5.70 -2.84 -8.97
CA VAL A 4 5.05 -4.15 -8.91
C VAL A 4 4.00 -4.06 -7.81
N VAL A 5 2.77 -3.71 -8.17
CA VAL A 5 1.62 -3.84 -7.27
C VAL A 5 1.38 -5.33 -7.06
N THR A 6 1.83 -5.87 -5.93
CA THR A 6 1.41 -7.20 -5.48
C THR A 6 0.19 -7.00 -4.59
N ILE A 7 -1.01 -7.23 -5.11
CA ILE A 7 -2.22 -7.31 -4.29
C ILE A 7 -2.06 -8.52 -3.36
N LYS A 8 -1.82 -8.27 -2.06
CA LYS A 8 -1.70 -9.31 -1.03
C LYS A 8 -2.96 -9.30 -0.17
N VAL A 9 -3.92 -10.15 -0.50
CA VAL A 9 -5.05 -10.45 0.42
C VAL A 9 -4.50 -11.28 1.59
N ARG A 10 -4.76 -10.87 2.83
CA ARG A 10 -4.36 -11.60 4.05
C ARG A 10 -5.57 -11.99 4.89
N LEU A 11 -5.55 -13.23 5.40
CA LEU A 11 -6.40 -13.73 6.48
C LEU A 11 -5.49 -14.12 7.66
N GLY A 12 -5.44 -13.34 8.75
CA GLY A 12 -4.70 -13.67 9.99
C GLY A 12 -4.15 -12.48 10.78
N PRO A 13 -3.80 -12.64 12.08
CA PRO A 13 -3.50 -11.54 12.99
C PRO A 13 -2.17 -10.81 12.70
N LEU A 14 -2.13 -9.55 13.14
CA LEU A 14 -1.12 -8.51 12.88
C LEU A 14 0.21 -8.82 13.60
N LYS A 15 1.18 -9.35 12.87
CA LYS A 15 2.60 -9.25 13.21
C LYS A 15 3.36 -8.76 11.99
N ARG A 16 4.40 -7.95 12.27
CA ARG A 16 5.41 -7.41 11.35
C ARG A 16 5.59 -8.32 10.13
N TYR A 17 5.41 -7.76 8.94
CA TYR A 17 5.43 -8.51 7.69
C TYR A 17 6.67 -9.39 7.58
N GLU A 18 6.50 -10.71 7.68
CA GLU A 18 7.48 -11.65 7.15
C GLU A 18 7.35 -11.64 5.61
N VAL A 19 8.48 -11.41 4.93
CA VAL A 19 8.51 -11.37 3.47
C VAL A 19 8.42 -12.79 2.94
N PHE A 20 7.20 -13.22 2.62
CA PHE A 20 6.98 -14.40 1.79
C PHE A 20 6.87 -13.97 0.32
N PRO A 21 7.64 -14.59 -0.60
CA PRO A 21 7.54 -14.35 -2.03
C PRO A 21 6.31 -15.08 -2.59
N ILE A 22 5.13 -14.62 -2.18
CA ILE A 22 3.85 -15.08 -2.71
C ILE A 22 3.39 -13.97 -3.65
N TYR A 23 3.24 -14.32 -4.92
CA TYR A 23 2.63 -13.47 -5.94
C TYR A 23 1.13 -13.71 -5.95
N GLY A 24 0.34 -12.65 -6.19
CA GLY A 24 -1.08 -12.82 -6.48
C GLY A 24 -1.24 -13.68 -7.74
N ASP A 25 -2.16 -14.64 -7.70
CA ASP A 25 -2.48 -15.55 -8.80
C ASP A 25 -3.67 -15.05 -9.65
N TYR A 26 -4.30 -13.94 -9.23
CA TYR A 26 -5.40 -13.32 -9.95
C TYR A 26 -4.89 -12.34 -11.02
N PRO A 27 -5.39 -12.43 -12.27
CA PRO A 27 -4.97 -11.53 -13.35
C PRO A 27 -5.45 -10.10 -13.12
N VAL A 28 -4.61 -9.15 -13.53
CA VAL A 28 -4.93 -7.72 -13.58
C VAL A 28 -5.41 -7.37 -14.99
N TYR A 29 -6.47 -6.58 -15.10
CA TYR A 29 -7.15 -6.25 -16.35
C TYR A 29 -7.04 -4.76 -16.67
N PHE A 30 -6.82 -4.43 -17.95
CA PHE A 30 -6.89 -3.05 -18.41
C PHE A 30 -8.28 -2.44 -18.22
N ASN A 31 -8.32 -1.10 -18.14
CA ASN A 31 -9.53 -0.32 -17.90
C ASN A 31 -10.23 -0.70 -16.59
N THR A 32 -9.43 -1.11 -15.59
CA THR A 32 -9.90 -1.46 -14.25
C THR A 32 -9.18 -0.59 -13.24
N CYS A 33 -9.91 -0.12 -12.24
CA CYS A 33 -9.34 0.56 -11.08
C CYS A 33 -9.14 -0.45 -9.94
N TYR A 34 -8.01 -0.34 -9.27
CA TYR A 34 -7.62 -1.18 -8.15
C TYR A 34 -7.31 -0.31 -6.94
N SER A 35 -7.79 -0.72 -5.77
CA SER A 35 -7.32 -0.15 -4.52
C SER A 35 -5.91 -0.69 -4.21
N ILE A 36 -5.03 0.24 -3.81
CA ILE A 36 -3.65 -0.03 -3.41
C ILE A 36 -3.55 0.28 -1.93
N GLU A 37 -3.63 -0.77 -1.12
CA GLU A 37 -3.59 -0.69 0.34
C GLU A 37 -2.22 -1.13 0.87
N LEU A 38 -1.60 -0.27 1.69
CA LEU A 38 -0.34 -0.56 2.37
C LEU A 38 -0.42 -0.11 3.82
N SER A 39 -0.01 -0.99 4.74
CA SER A 39 0.31 -0.60 6.11
C SER A 39 1.83 -0.56 6.29
N ASN A 40 2.30 0.46 7.00
CA ASN A 40 3.67 0.54 7.47
C ASN A 40 3.70 0.66 9.00
N TYR A 41 4.66 -0.02 9.63
CA TYR A 41 4.88 -0.02 11.07
C TYR A 41 6.26 0.59 11.36
N CYS A 42 6.32 1.59 12.22
CA CYS A 42 7.57 2.23 12.62
C CYS A 42 7.56 2.65 14.09
N ASP A 43 8.68 2.45 14.77
CA ASP A 43 8.91 2.99 16.11
C ASP A 43 9.17 4.50 16.01
N VAL A 44 8.54 5.29 16.89
CA VAL A 44 8.74 6.74 17.00
C VAL A 44 9.57 7.05 18.26
N PRO A 45 10.89 7.30 18.13
CA PRO A 45 11.77 7.51 19.29
C PRO A 45 11.33 8.65 20.21
N GLU A 46 10.81 9.73 19.63
CA GLU A 46 10.33 10.91 20.35
C GLU A 46 9.13 10.60 21.25
N TRP A 47 8.44 9.49 21.02
CA TRP A 47 7.29 9.02 21.79
C TRP A 47 7.66 7.86 22.72
N GLY A 48 8.93 7.80 23.16
CA GLY A 48 9.42 6.74 24.04
C GLY A 48 9.55 5.39 23.34
N GLY A 49 9.70 5.38 22.01
CA GLY A 49 9.77 4.16 21.21
C GLY A 49 8.40 3.53 20.96
N GLN A 50 7.32 4.30 21.04
CA GLN A 50 5.99 3.82 20.68
C GLN A 50 5.96 3.38 19.21
N GLU A 51 5.49 2.15 18.94
CA GLU A 51 5.22 1.68 17.59
C GLU A 51 3.96 2.37 17.05
N VAL A 52 4.06 2.92 15.85
CA VAL A 52 2.95 3.54 15.13
C VAL A 52 2.71 2.76 13.86
N GLU A 53 1.43 2.51 13.59
CA GLU A 53 0.96 1.99 12.31
C GLU A 53 0.36 3.14 11.48
N ILE A 54 0.79 3.25 10.23
CA ILE A 54 0.19 4.16 9.24
C ILE A 54 -0.33 3.31 8.08
N GLN A 55 -1.63 3.38 7.86
CA GLN A 55 -2.29 2.77 6.71
C GLN A 55 -2.50 3.83 5.63
N LEU A 56 -2.17 3.48 4.39
CA LEU A 56 -2.41 4.29 3.21
C LEU A 56 -3.18 3.44 2.21
N GLU A 57 -4.27 4.00 1.71
CA GLU A 57 -5.05 3.44 0.61
C GLU A 57 -5.14 4.49 -0.49
N GLU A 58 -4.75 4.12 -1.71
CA GLU A 58 -4.90 4.96 -2.90
C GLU A 58 -5.46 4.12 -4.05
N ASP A 59 -6.38 4.68 -4.83
CA ASP A 59 -6.86 4.01 -6.03
C ASP A 59 -5.94 4.29 -7.23
N ALA A 60 -5.69 3.24 -8.02
CA ALA A 60 -4.92 3.32 -9.25
C ALA A 60 -5.68 2.74 -10.44
N ALA A 61 -5.63 3.44 -11.57
CA ALA A 61 -6.17 2.97 -12.85
C ALA A 61 -5.08 2.23 -13.63
N PHE A 62 -5.39 1.00 -14.06
CA PHE A 62 -4.52 0.24 -14.95
C PHE A 62 -4.99 0.36 -16.40
N THR A 63 -4.22 1.07 -17.22
CA THR A 63 -4.53 1.33 -18.64
C THR A 63 -3.46 0.75 -19.55
N LYS A 64 -3.67 0.85 -20.87
CA LYS A 64 -2.69 0.36 -21.86
C LYS A 64 -1.36 1.13 -21.82
N GLU A 65 -1.39 2.36 -21.31
CA GLU A 65 -0.25 3.25 -21.16
C GLU A 65 0.51 3.01 -19.85
N GLY A 66 -0.11 2.31 -18.88
CA GLY A 66 0.50 1.95 -17.61
C GLY A 66 -0.46 2.10 -16.42
N CYS A 67 0.09 2.01 -15.22
CA CYS A 67 -0.63 2.20 -13.96
C CYS A 67 -0.38 3.62 -13.43
N HIS A 68 -1.42 4.31 -12.96
CA HIS A 68 -1.31 5.62 -12.32
C HIS A 68 -2.34 5.79 -11.20
N PHE A 69 -1.97 6.51 -10.14
CA PHE A 69 -2.89 6.90 -9.08
C PHE A 69 -3.89 7.94 -9.60
N ILE A 70 -5.17 7.75 -9.29
CA ILE A 70 -6.27 8.55 -9.84
C ILE A 70 -6.18 10.00 -9.35
N ASP A 71 -5.85 10.19 -8.07
CA ASP A 71 -5.73 11.51 -7.43
C ASP A 71 -4.27 11.96 -7.25
N GLY A 72 -3.35 11.36 -8.00
CA GLY A 72 -1.91 11.50 -7.77
C GLY A 72 -1.46 10.73 -6.53
N ARG A 73 -0.18 10.89 -6.15
CA ARG A 73 0.42 10.16 -5.02
C ARG A 73 0.58 11.04 -3.79
N GLN A 74 -0.03 10.66 -2.68
CA GLN A 74 0.22 11.28 -1.38
C GLN A 74 1.66 10.99 -0.93
N THR A 75 2.44 12.06 -0.70
CA THR A 75 3.85 11.95 -0.28
C THR A 75 4.13 12.60 1.06
N LYS A 76 3.11 13.19 1.69
CA LYS A 76 3.19 13.92 2.95
C LYS A 76 1.93 13.69 3.77
N LEU A 77 2.06 13.77 5.09
CA LEU A 77 0.93 13.71 6.01
C LEU A 77 0.13 15.02 5.95
N TYR A 78 -1.20 14.90 5.94
CA TYR A 78 -2.09 16.00 6.23
C TYR A 78 -2.30 16.08 7.75
N LEU A 79 -1.91 17.20 8.35
CA LEU A 79 -2.00 17.40 9.80
C LEU A 79 -3.23 18.25 10.15
N ILE A 80 -4.04 17.76 11.07
CA ILE A 80 -5.14 18.53 11.68
C ILE A 80 -4.58 19.21 12.93
N LYS A 81 -4.98 20.46 13.18
CA LYS A 81 -4.57 21.27 14.33
C LYS A 81 -5.72 21.45 15.31
#